data_AF-A0A8T2U0F3-F1
#
_entry.id   AF-A0A8T2U0F3-F1
#
_cell.length_a   1.000
_cell.length_b   1.000
_cell.length_c   1.000
_cell.angle_alpha   90.00
_cell.angle_beta   90.00
_cell.angle_gamma   90.00
#
_symmetry.space_group_name_H-M   'P 1'
#
loop_
_entity.id
_entity.type
_entity.pdbx_description
1 polymer ?
#
loop_
_entity_poly.entity_id
_entity_poly.type
_entity_poly.pdbx_seq_one_letter_code
_entity_poly.pdbx_strand_id
1 'polypeptide(L)'
;MGIFSFGKKKALPLSEQALAEISDLGRVLLTLDSNRLVYENGHWTADFVEGPISAPDGSLEKEVIELRREKRKLKKELEKYMSQVQEMRDLKEKWNLLDFKYQLLVDMWSMRVLDNERGNLLEREGQLSPGRSSRRNSLALSSQ
;
A
#
# COMPACT_ATOMS: atom_id res chain seq x y z
N MET A 1 31.92 -64.09 4.12
CA MET A 1 30.89 -63.38 4.91
C MET A 1 30.85 -61.94 4.45
N GLY A 2 29.76 -61.54 3.81
CA GLY A 2 29.64 -60.24 3.16
C GLY A 2 29.15 -59.14 4.09
N ILE A 3 29.51 -57.89 3.78
CA ILE A 3 28.84 -56.70 4.28
C ILE A 3 28.83 -55.70 3.12
N PHE A 4 27.73 -55.64 2.37
CA PHE A 4 27.47 -54.57 1.41
C PHE A 4 26.47 -53.58 2.02
N SER A 5 26.91 -52.32 1.96
CA SER A 5 26.25 -51.04 2.18
C SER A 5 24.75 -50.96 1.87
N PHE A 6 23.96 -50.48 2.84
CA PHE A 6 22.63 -49.92 2.59
C PHE A 6 22.72 -48.39 2.45
N GLY A 7 22.71 -47.94 1.20
CA GLY A 7 22.51 -46.54 0.82
C GLY A 7 21.10 -46.06 1.14
N LYS A 8 21.01 -44.83 1.65
CA LYS A 8 19.78 -44.10 1.97
C LYS A 8 18.90 -43.98 0.72
N LYS A 9 17.73 -44.63 0.72
CA LYS A 9 16.68 -44.38 -0.26
C LYS A 9 15.96 -43.09 0.11
N LYS A 10 16.19 -42.03 -0.67
CA LYS A 10 15.41 -40.79 -0.62
C LYS A 10 13.98 -41.13 -1.06
N ALA A 11 12.99 -40.79 -0.25
CA ALA A 11 11.58 -40.89 -0.64
C ALA A 11 11.33 -39.93 -1.82
N LEU A 12 10.79 -40.46 -2.92
CA LEU A 12 10.38 -39.69 -4.08
C LEU A 12 9.06 -38.96 -3.77
N PRO A 13 8.84 -37.76 -4.34
CA PRO A 13 7.62 -36.98 -4.11
C PRO A 13 6.38 -37.73 -4.62
N LEU A 14 5.24 -37.59 -3.92
CA LEU A 14 3.95 -38.23 -4.23
C LEU A 14 3.50 -38.09 -5.71
N SER A 15 4.02 -37.12 -6.45
CA SER A 15 3.70 -36.88 -7.86
C SER A 15 4.19 -37.99 -8.80
N GLU A 16 5.30 -38.67 -8.49
CA GLU A 16 5.86 -39.68 -9.39
C GLU A 16 5.18 -41.04 -9.22
N GLN A 17 4.74 -41.37 -8.00
CA GLN A 17 3.89 -42.54 -7.73
C GLN A 17 2.51 -42.39 -8.35
N ALA A 18 1.91 -41.19 -8.28
CA ALA A 18 0.63 -40.91 -8.94
C ALA A 18 0.75 -41.02 -10.46
N LEU A 19 1.85 -40.55 -11.06
CA LEU A 19 2.10 -40.70 -12.50
C LEU A 19 2.30 -42.16 -12.91
N ALA A 20 2.95 -42.98 -12.08
CA ALA A 20 3.12 -44.41 -12.33
C ALA A 20 1.78 -45.15 -12.26
N GLU A 21 0.95 -44.88 -11.25
CA GLU A 21 -0.39 -45.47 -11.13
C GLU A 21 -1.33 -45.04 -12.28
N ILE A 22 -1.20 -43.80 -12.76
CA ILE A 22 -1.94 -43.31 -13.93
C ILE A 22 -1.47 -43.95 -15.23
N SER A 23 -0.19 -44.36 -15.33
CA SER A 23 0.31 -45.08 -16.50
C SER A 23 -0.19 -46.53 -16.59
N ASP A 24 -0.55 -47.13 -15.44
CA ASP A 24 -1.16 -48.47 -15.36
C ASP A 24 -2.69 -48.43 -15.58
N LEU A 25 -3.31 -47.27 -15.42
CA LEU A 25 -4.71 -47.04 -15.80
C LEU A 25 -4.75 -46.83 -17.33
N GLY A 26 -5.11 -47.88 -18.07
CA GLY A 26 -5.30 -47.81 -19.52
C GLY A 26 -6.22 -46.65 -19.97
N ARG A 27 -6.29 -46.41 -21.28
CA ARG A 27 -7.00 -45.29 -21.95
C ARG A 27 -8.08 -44.60 -21.10
N VAL A 28 -7.75 -43.45 -20.51
CA VAL A 28 -8.70 -42.64 -19.74
C VAL A 28 -9.39 -41.67 -20.70
N LEU A 29 -10.72 -41.68 -20.68
CA LEU A 29 -11.57 -40.83 -21.51
C LEU A 29 -12.25 -39.78 -20.62
N LEU A 30 -11.95 -38.51 -20.88
CA LEU A 30 -12.66 -37.39 -20.25
C LEU A 30 -13.48 -36.66 -21.31
N THR A 31 -14.75 -36.41 -21.01
CA THR A 31 -15.64 -35.60 -21.84
C THR A 31 -15.96 -34.31 -21.09
N LEU A 32 -15.35 -33.21 -21.52
CA LEU A 32 -15.56 -31.86 -21.00
C LEU A 32 -16.10 -30.99 -22.14
N ASP A 33 -17.27 -30.39 -21.95
CA ASP A 33 -17.84 -29.35 -22.83
C ASP A 33 -17.70 -29.66 -24.33
N SER A 34 -18.19 -30.83 -24.75
CA SER A 34 -18.20 -31.33 -26.14
C SER A 34 -16.84 -31.77 -26.70
N ASN A 35 -15.76 -31.68 -25.92
CA ASN A 35 -14.44 -32.16 -26.30
C ASN A 35 -14.12 -33.47 -25.59
N ARG A 36 -13.68 -34.46 -26.38
CA ARG A 36 -13.20 -35.74 -25.87
C ARG A 36 -11.68 -35.65 -25.71
N LEU A 37 -11.22 -35.66 -24.46
CA LEU A 37 -9.81 -35.77 -24.13
C LEU A 37 -9.49 -37.24 -23.85
N VAL A 38 -8.48 -37.74 -24.54
CA VAL A 38 -7.96 -39.08 -24.39
C VAL A 38 -6.61 -38.99 -23.69
N TYR A 39 -6.41 -39.75 -22.62
CA TYR A 39 -5.10 -39.90 -22.01
C TYR A 39 -4.48 -41.21 -22.50
N GLU A 40 -3.42 -41.11 -23.30
CA GLU A 40 -2.65 -42.24 -23.80
C GLU A 40 -1.15 -41.93 -23.66
N ASN A 41 -0.35 -42.90 -23.23
CA ASN A 41 1.11 -42.80 -23.14
C ASN A 41 1.64 -41.56 -22.37
N GLY A 42 1.00 -41.24 -21.24
CA GLY A 42 1.48 -40.16 -20.36
C GLY A 42 1.12 -38.73 -20.79
N HIS A 43 0.37 -38.55 -21.88
CA HIS A 43 -0.01 -37.24 -22.40
C HIS A 43 -1.50 -37.18 -22.74
N TRP A 44 -2.07 -35.97 -22.63
CA TRP A 44 -3.45 -35.70 -23.04
C TRP A 44 -3.47 -35.39 -24.53
N THR A 45 -4.22 -36.17 -25.30
CA THR A 45 -4.54 -35.91 -26.70
C THR A 45 -6.00 -35.48 -26.82
N ALA A 46 -6.25 -34.38 -27.52
CA ALA A 46 -7.60 -33.97 -27.84
C ALA A 46 -8.07 -34.77 -29.07
N ASP A 47 -9.05 -35.65 -28.86
CA ASP A 47 -9.69 -36.42 -29.91
C ASP A 47 -10.77 -35.53 -30.54
N PHE A 48 -10.32 -34.65 -31.45
CA PHE A 48 -11.23 -33.86 -32.27
C PHE A 48 -11.92 -34.83 -33.23
N VAL A 49 -13.19 -35.13 -32.96
CA VAL A 49 -14.03 -35.82 -33.95
C VAL A 49 -14.04 -34.93 -35.19
N GLU A 50 -13.55 -35.46 -36.32
CA GLU A 50 -13.70 -34.91 -37.67
C GLU A 50 -15.19 -34.90 -38.08
N GLY A 51 -16.03 -34.19 -37.33
CA GLY A 51 -17.23 -33.58 -37.85
C GLY A 51 -16.82 -32.27 -38.52
N PRO A 52 -17.62 -31.73 -39.46
CA PRO A 52 -17.33 -30.43 -40.01
C PRO A 52 -17.23 -29.44 -38.86
N ILE A 53 -16.05 -28.88 -38.64
CA ILE A 53 -15.86 -27.70 -37.79
C ILE A 53 -16.73 -26.65 -38.48
N SER A 54 -17.97 -26.53 -38.00
CA SER A 54 -18.83 -25.42 -38.37
C SER A 54 -18.09 -24.19 -37.87
N ALA A 55 -17.39 -23.52 -38.78
CA ALA A 55 -16.65 -22.31 -38.47
C ALA A 55 -17.62 -21.35 -37.77
N PRO A 56 -17.34 -20.89 -36.54
CA PRO A 56 -18.11 -19.80 -35.97
C PRO A 56 -17.61 -18.51 -36.62
N ASP A 57 -17.86 -18.36 -37.93
CA ASP A 57 -17.51 -17.18 -38.70
C ASP A 57 -18.20 -15.95 -38.06
N GLY A 58 -17.40 -15.11 -37.41
CA GLY A 58 -17.80 -13.83 -36.85
C GLY A 58 -18.17 -13.79 -35.36
N SER A 59 -18.16 -14.91 -34.61
CA SER A 59 -18.41 -14.85 -33.15
C SER A 59 -17.17 -14.35 -32.39
N LEU A 60 -16.01 -14.94 -32.68
CA LEU A 60 -14.75 -14.58 -32.04
C LEU A 60 -14.31 -13.14 -32.37
N GLU A 61 -14.56 -12.69 -33.60
CA GLU A 61 -14.24 -11.33 -34.03
C GLU A 61 -15.08 -10.27 -33.28
N LYS A 62 -16.36 -10.56 -33.02
CA LYS A 62 -17.24 -9.69 -32.23
C LYS A 62 -16.75 -9.58 -30.80
N GLU A 63 -16.41 -10.70 -30.18
CA GLU A 63 -15.86 -10.74 -28.82
C GLU A 63 -14.54 -9.95 -28.73
N VAL A 64 -13.64 -10.11 -29.71
CA VAL A 64 -12.39 -9.33 -29.77
C VAL A 64 -12.67 -7.82 -29.90
N ILE A 65 -13.68 -7.42 -30.68
CA ILE A 65 -14.08 -6.01 -30.81
C ILE A 65 -14.65 -5.48 -29.49
N GLU A 66 -15.46 -6.26 -28.80
CA GLU A 66 -16.02 -5.92 -27.49
C GLU A 66 -14.92 -5.75 -26.43
N LEU A 67 -14.03 -6.73 -26.31
CA LEU A 67 -12.87 -6.66 -25.41
C LEU A 67 -11.98 -5.44 -25.71
N ARG A 68 -11.80 -5.07 -26.98
CA ARG A 68 -11.09 -3.84 -27.37
C ARG A 68 -11.82 -2.55 -26.96
N ARG A 69 -13.16 -2.56 -26.90
CA ARG A 69 -13.95 -1.42 -26.40
C ARG A 69 -13.84 -1.34 -24.88
N GLU A 70 -13.96 -2.46 -24.19
CA GLU A 70 -13.84 -2.55 -22.73
C GLU A 70 -12.45 -2.13 -22.27
N LYS A 71 -11.38 -2.63 -22.91
CA LYS A 71 -10.00 -2.20 -22.63
C LYS A 71 -9.83 -0.68 -22.76
N ARG A 72 -10.44 -0.07 -23.78
CA ARG A 72 -10.39 1.39 -23.95
C ARG A 72 -11.18 2.12 -22.87
N LYS A 73 -12.33 1.58 -22.46
CA LYS A 73 -13.15 2.13 -21.38
C LYS A 73 -12.40 2.08 -20.04
N LEU A 74 -11.88 0.91 -19.68
CA LEU A 74 -11.09 0.71 -18.46
C LEU A 74 -9.84 1.60 -18.43
N LYS A 75 -9.16 1.78 -19.57
CA LYS A 75 -8.01 2.69 -19.65
C LYS A 75 -8.40 4.14 -19.33
N LYS A 76 -9.54 4.62 -19.83
CA LYS A 76 -10.05 5.97 -19.52
C LYS A 76 -10.46 6.11 -18.05
N GLU A 77 -11.06 5.07 -17.48
CA GLU A 77 -11.41 5.05 -16.05
C GLU A 77 -10.17 5.09 -15.18
N LEU A 78 -9.14 4.31 -15.52
CA LEU A 78 -7.84 4.32 -14.82
C LEU A 78 -7.18 5.71 -14.85
N GLU A 79 -7.22 6.39 -16.00
CA GLU A 79 -6.71 7.74 -16.14
C GLU A 79 -7.48 8.76 -15.26
N LYS A 80 -8.80 8.62 -15.15
CA LYS A 80 -9.61 9.42 -14.21
C LYS A 80 -9.21 9.17 -12.76
N TYR A 81 -9.06 7.91 -12.36
CA TYR A 81 -8.64 7.57 -11.00
C TYR A 81 -7.24 8.11 -10.68
N MET A 82 -6.31 8.08 -11.65
CA MET A 82 -5.01 8.71 -11.49
C MET A 82 -5.11 10.22 -11.26
N SER A 83 -5.93 10.93 -12.03
CA SER A 83 -6.18 12.36 -11.82
C SER A 83 -6.75 12.63 -10.42
N GLN A 84 -7.72 11.83 -9.99
CA GLN A 84 -8.32 11.95 -8.65
C GLN A 84 -7.31 11.70 -7.53
N VAL A 85 -6.41 10.73 -7.70
CA VAL A 85 -5.33 10.47 -6.73
C VAL A 85 -4.39 11.67 -6.61
N GLN A 86 -4.08 12.33 -7.73
CA GLN A 86 -3.26 13.54 -7.71
C GLN A 86 -3.98 14.69 -7.01
N GLU A 87 -5.27 14.92 -7.30
CA GLU A 87 -6.08 15.93 -6.61
C GLU A 87 -6.16 15.67 -5.10
N MET A 88 -6.31 14.41 -4.69
CA MET A 88 -6.31 14.01 -3.27
C MET A 88 -4.95 14.24 -2.60
N ARG A 89 -3.84 14.02 -3.33
CA ARG A 89 -2.50 14.35 -2.83
C ARG A 89 -2.36 15.86 -2.59
N ASP A 90 -2.76 16.67 -3.56
CA ASP A 90 -2.67 18.13 -3.45
C ASP A 90 -3.54 18.67 -2.30
N LEU A 91 -4.74 18.11 -2.11
CA LEU A 91 -5.61 18.43 -0.97
C LEU A 91 -4.97 18.03 0.37
N LYS A 92 -4.33 16.86 0.45
CA LYS A 92 -3.62 16.41 1.64
C LYS A 92 -2.46 17.35 1.98
N GLU A 93 -1.71 17.83 1.00
CA GLU A 93 -0.64 18.80 1.22
C GLU A 93 -1.18 20.14 1.74
N LYS A 94 -2.30 20.63 1.18
CA LYS A 94 -2.98 21.85 1.67
C LYS A 94 -3.49 21.67 3.10
N TRP A 95 -4.05 20.50 3.41
CA TRP A 95 -4.52 20.18 4.75
C TRP A 95 -3.38 20.13 5.76
N ASN A 96 -2.28 19.42 5.43
CA ASN A 96 -1.07 19.37 6.25
C ASN A 96 -0.48 20.78 6.50
N LEU A 97 -0.46 21.63 5.48
CA LEU A 97 0.01 23.00 5.62
C LEU A 97 -0.89 23.83 6.56
N LEU A 98 -2.20 23.63 6.48
CA LEU A 98 -3.15 24.31 7.35
C LEU A 98 -2.99 23.83 8.80
N ASP A 99 -2.83 22.53 9.00
CA ASP A 99 -2.59 21.90 10.30
C ASP A 99 -1.29 22.45 10.94
N PHE A 100 -0.20 22.51 10.17
CA PHE A 100 1.05 23.12 10.62
C PHE A 100 0.88 24.59 11.03
N LYS A 101 0.16 25.39 10.23
CA LYS A 101 -0.11 26.80 10.56
C LYS A 101 -0.93 26.94 11.84
N TYR A 102 -1.91 26.07 12.04
CA TYR A 102 -2.71 26.04 13.24
C TYR A 102 -1.86 25.70 14.46
N GLN A 103 -1.05 24.63 14.37
CA GLN A 103 -0.13 24.21 15.41
C GLN A 103 0.84 25.36 15.79
N LEU A 104 1.43 26.02 14.79
CA LEU A 104 2.31 27.15 15.01
C LEU A 104 1.63 28.31 15.74
N LEU A 105 0.39 28.64 15.36
CA LEU A 105 -0.39 29.69 16.04
C LEU A 105 -0.70 29.32 17.49
N VAL A 106 -1.04 28.06 17.75
CA VAL A 106 -1.28 27.55 19.11
C VAL A 106 -0.01 27.63 19.95
N ASP A 107 1.14 27.22 19.40
CA ASP A 107 2.43 27.28 20.08
C ASP A 107 2.84 28.73 20.39
N MET A 108 2.70 29.64 19.42
CA MET A 108 2.99 31.06 19.62
C MET A 108 2.07 31.71 20.65
N TRP A 109 0.78 31.37 20.63
CA TRP A 109 -0.17 31.87 21.61
C TRP A 109 0.16 31.36 23.02
N SER A 110 0.49 30.07 23.13
CA SER A 110 0.90 29.45 24.39
C SER A 110 2.16 30.13 24.96
N MET A 111 3.17 30.43 24.13
CA MET A 111 4.33 31.20 24.56
C MET A 111 3.96 32.61 25.04
N ARG A 112 3.07 33.32 24.33
CA ARG A 112 2.62 34.66 24.77
C ARG A 112 1.88 34.61 26.11
N VAL A 113 1.05 33.60 26.34
CA VAL A 113 0.37 33.43 27.64
C VAL A 113 1.40 33.25 28.76
N LEU A 114 2.40 32.39 28.54
CA LEU A 114 3.49 32.18 29.50
C LEU A 114 4.32 33.45 29.74
N ASP A 115 4.63 34.22 28.70
CA ASP A 115 5.35 35.49 28.83
C ASP A 115 4.55 36.52 29.66
N ASN A 116 3.23 36.58 29.47
CA ASN A 116 2.36 37.45 30.24
C ASN A 116 2.30 37.04 31.72
N GLU A 117 2.20 35.73 32.00
CA GLU A 117 2.22 35.22 33.37
C GLU A 117 3.55 35.51 34.06
N ARG A 118 4.67 35.33 33.35
CA ARG A 118 6.01 35.64 33.84
C ARG A 118 6.21 37.13 34.10
N GLY A 119 5.73 38.00 33.20
CA GLY A 119 5.74 39.45 33.39
C GLY A 119 4.95 39.88 34.63
N ASN A 120 3.74 39.35 34.80
CA ASN A 120 2.89 39.64 35.96
C ASN A 120 3.53 39.19 37.28
N LEU A 121 4.26 38.08 37.29
CA LEU A 121 5.01 37.62 38.48
C LEU A 121 6.16 38.59 38.82
N LEU A 122 6.92 39.05 37.84
CA LEU A 122 8.00 40.02 38.05
C LEU A 122 7.48 41.37 38.54
N GLU A 123 6.33 41.83 38.05
CA GLU A 123 5.69 43.06 38.56
C GLU A 123 5.20 42.92 40.00
N ARG A 124 4.65 41.74 40.37
CA ARG A 124 4.25 41.45 41.75
C ARG A 124 5.44 41.37 42.70
N GLU A 125 6.56 40.77 42.28
CA GLU A 125 7.79 40.75 43.08
C GLU A 125 8.43 42.15 43.18
N GLY A 126 8.35 42.96 42.12
CA GLY A 126 8.81 44.36 42.14
C GLY A 126 7.99 45.27 43.08
N GLN A 127 6.69 45.01 43.23
CA GLN A 127 5.82 45.75 44.16
C GLN A 127 5.96 45.30 45.63
N LEU A 128 6.41 44.08 45.89
CA LEU A 128 6.70 43.58 47.24
C LEU A 128 8.04 44.04 47.81
N SER A 129 8.79 44.89 47.10
CA SER A 129 10.00 45.54 47.60
C SER A 129 9.85 47.07 47.77
N PRO A 130 9.04 47.56 48.74
CA PRO A 130 9.04 48.96 49.11
C PRO A 130 10.21 49.20 50.07
N GLY A 131 11.43 49.41 49.58
CA GLY A 131 12.53 49.54 50.53
C GLY A 131 13.94 49.70 49.99
N ARG A 132 14.22 50.83 49.34
CA ARG A 132 15.46 51.56 49.64
C ARG A 132 15.30 53.04 49.32
N SER A 133 14.90 53.75 50.37
CA SER A 133 15.23 55.15 50.64
C SER A 133 16.58 55.53 50.01
N SER A 134 16.53 56.44 49.03
CA SER A 134 17.66 57.30 48.70
C SER A 134 17.27 58.74 49.01
N ARG A 135 17.04 59.02 50.30
CA ARG A 135 17.27 60.36 50.84
C ARG A 135 18.79 60.59 50.80
N ARG A 136 19.27 61.40 49.85
CA ARG A 136 20.52 62.16 50.04
C ARG A 136 20.18 63.64 50.11
N ASN A 137 19.98 64.09 51.35
CA ASN A 137 20.29 65.45 51.76
C ASN A 137 21.78 65.50 52.12
N SER A 138 22.52 66.41 51.48
CA SER A 138 23.71 67.08 52.01
C SER A 138 23.92 68.32 51.12
N LEU A 139 23.29 69.45 51.42
CA LEU A 139 23.85 70.54 52.25
C LEU A 139 25.34 70.83 52.01
N ALA A 140 25.55 72.05 51.49
CA ALA A 140 26.64 73.01 51.74
C ALA A 140 28.06 72.68 51.26
N LEU A 141 28.58 73.58 50.41
CA LEU A 141 29.88 74.30 50.48
C LEU A 141 29.94 75.17 49.21
N SER A 142 29.69 76.48 49.25
CA SER A 142 30.62 77.54 49.67
C SER A 142 32.02 77.37 49.07
N SER A 143 32.33 78.08 47.98
CA SER A 143 33.46 79.03 47.91
C SER A 143 33.77 79.47 46.48
N GLN A 144 33.80 80.80 46.31
CA GLN A 144 34.52 81.65 45.34
C GLN A 144 34.10 81.65 43.88
#